data_AF-G5K2Q2-F1
#
_entry.id   AF-G5K2Q2-F1
#
_cell.length_a   1.000
_cell.length_b   1.000
_cell.length_c   1.000
_cell.angle_alpha   90.00
_cell.angle_beta   90.00
_cell.angle_gamma   90.00
#
_symmetry.space_group_name_H-M   'P 1'
#
loop_
_entity.id
_entity.type
_entity.pdbx_description
1 polymer ?
#
loop_
_entity_poly.entity_id
_entity_poly.type
_entity_poly.pdbx_seq_one_letter_code
_entity_poly.pdbx_strand_id
1 'polypeptide(L)' 'MSKKDKKIEIQLMDHKVTLNNTQIDGYQLHIGKRLVGEIAELDDKFAVLKNDSVDAFFKTLEQAVENIIENYNLNH' A
#
# COMPACT_ATOMS: atom_id res chain seq x y z
N MET A 1 32.95 5.68 5.03
CA MET A 1 31.77 6.21 4.32
C MET A 1 30.59 6.13 5.26
N SER A 2 30.14 7.27 5.83
CA SER A 2 28.93 7.28 6.64
C SER A 2 27.74 6.96 5.75
N LYS A 3 27.17 5.75 5.89
CA LYS A 3 25.84 5.45 5.39
C LYS A 3 24.89 6.38 6.15
N LYS A 4 24.60 7.53 5.54
CA LYS A 4 23.65 8.50 6.07
C LYS A 4 22.32 7.76 6.23
N ASP A 5 21.77 7.70 7.43
CA ASP A 5 20.44 7.15 7.68
C ASP A 5 19.46 7.83 6.72
N LYS A 6 19.05 7.10 5.69
CA LYS A 6 18.11 7.61 4.70
C LYS A 6 16.75 7.49 5.36
N LYS A 7 16.22 8.60 5.87
CA LYS A 7 14.85 8.67 6.36
C LYS A 7 13.93 8.13 5.26
N ILE A 8 13.20 7.07 5.58
CA ILE A 8 12.22 6.48 4.68
C ILE A 8 10.94 7.28 4.89
N GLU A 9 10.56 8.07 3.88
CA GLU A 9 9.29 8.79 3.89
C GLU A 9 8.24 7.88 3.25
N ILE A 10 7.20 7.58 4.02
CA ILE A 10 6.03 6.84 3.58
C ILE A 10 4.94 7.88 3.33
N GLN A 11 4.44 7.92 2.11
CA GLN A 11 3.35 8.78 1.70
C GLN A 11 2.14 7.90 1.39
N LEU A 12 1.01 8.22 2.03
CA LEU A 12 -0.28 7.64 1.70
C LEU A 12 -1.07 8.68 0.94
N MET A 13 -1.62 8.31 -0.22
CA MET A 13 -2.37 9.22 -1.09
C MET A 13 -3.71 8.61 -1.43
N ASP A 14 -4.78 9.39 -1.35
CA ASP A 14 -6.11 8.97 -1.81
C ASP A 14 -6.07 8.72 -3.32
N HIS A 15 -6.52 7.55 -3.76
CA HIS A 15 -6.46 7.14 -5.16
C HIS A 15 -7.59 6.18 -5.53
N LYS A 16 -8.03 6.22 -6.79
CA LYS A 16 -8.97 5.22 -7.31
C LYS A 16 -8.22 3.99 -7.79
N VAL A 17 -8.30 2.91 -7.03
CA VAL A 17 -7.63 1.66 -7.35
C VAL A 17 -8.53 0.80 -8.23
N THR A 18 -7.92 0.00 -9.12
CA THR A 18 -8.66 -0.91 -9.99
C THR A 18 -8.68 -2.29 -9.36
N LEU A 19 -9.88 -2.83 -9.14
CA LEU A 19 -10.08 -4.18 -8.66
C LEU A 19 -11.04 -4.88 -9.62
N ASN A 20 -10.61 -5.98 -10.26
CA ASN A 20 -11.42 -6.75 -11.20
C ASN A 20 -12.16 -5.86 -12.23
N ASN A 21 -11.43 -4.98 -12.93
CA ASN A 21 -11.96 -4.01 -13.91
C ASN A 21 -12.94 -2.96 -13.35
N THR A 22 -13.09 -2.85 -12.02
CA THR A 22 -13.92 -1.84 -11.37
C THR A 22 -13.01 -0.85 -10.64
N GLN A 23 -13.24 0.45 -10.83
CA GLN A 23 -12.55 1.48 -10.06
C GLN A 23 -13.26 1.69 -8.73
N ILE A 24 -12.53 1.54 -7.64
CA ILE A 24 -13.03 1.74 -6.28
C ILE A 24 -12.15 2.74 -5.55
N ASP A 25 -12.75 3.43 -4.59
CA ASP A 25 -12.00 4.37 -3.77
C ASP A 25 -11.03 3.60 -2.86
N GLY A 26 -9.87 4.22 -2.62
CA GLY A 26 -8.77 3.56 -1.97
C GLY A 26 -7.57 4.48 -1.80
N TYR A 27 -6.41 3.86 -1.55
CA TYR A 27 -5.19 4.54 -1.21
C TYR A 27 -4.01 3.91 -1.94
N GLN A 28 -3.05 4.75 -2.32
CA GLN A 28 -1.75 4.32 -2.81
C GLN A 28 -0.69 4.58 -1.75
N LEU A 29 0.08 3.55 -1.43
CA LEU A 29 1.21 3.64 -0.53
C LEU A 29 2.49 3.84 -1.34
N HIS A 30 3.15 4.96 -1.14
CA HIS A 30 4.41 5.32 -1.77
C HIS A 30 5.53 5.35 -0.73
N ILE A 31 6.67 4.75 -1.06
CA ILE A 31 7.91 4.91 -0.31
C ILE A 31 8.87 5.73 -1.17
N GLY A 32 9.04 7.01 -0.82
CA GLY A 32 9.74 7.99 -1.63
C GLY A 32 9.09 8.19 -3.01
N LYS A 33 9.69 7.64 -4.07
CA LYS A 33 9.18 7.72 -5.46
C LYS A 33 8.63 6.40 -6.00
N ARG A 34 8.59 5.36 -5.17
CA ARG A 34 8.16 4.01 -5.58
C ARG A 34 6.77 3.75 -5.02
N LEU A 35 5.87 3.29 -5.87
CA LEU A 35 4.63 2.65 -5.45
C LEU A 35 4.96 1.31 -4.81
N VAL A 36 4.54 1.11 -3.58
CA VAL A 36 4.82 -0.12 -2.82
C VAL A 36 3.59 -0.99 -2.63
N GLY A 37 2.40 -0.40 -2.72
CA GLY A 37 1.15 -1.15 -2.69
C GLY A 37 -0.06 -0.25 -2.86
N GLU A 38 -1.19 -0.90 -3.11
CA GLU A 38 -2.49 -0.29 -3.29
C GLU A 38 -3.46 -0.88 -2.27
N ILE A 39 -4.35 -0.05 -1.74
CA ILE A 39 -5.34 -0.43 -0.76
C ILE A 39 -6.70 0.00 -1.30
N ALA A 40 -7.64 -0.92 -1.36
CA ALA A 40 -9.02 -0.69 -1.72
C ALA A 40 -9.87 -0.55 -0.45
N GLU A 41 -10.76 0.43 -0.42
CA GLU A 41 -11.76 0.56 0.63
C GLU A 41 -13.04 -0.17 0.22
N LEU A 42 -13.42 -1.20 0.97
CA LEU A 42 -14.53 -2.10 0.66
C LEU A 42 -15.32 -2.41 1.93
N ASP A 43 -16.57 -1.96 2.01
CA ASP A 43 -17.54 -2.32 3.07
C ASP A 43 -16.93 -2.30 4.50
N ASP A 44 -16.40 -1.15 4.90
CA ASP A 44 -15.71 -0.91 6.18
C ASP A 44 -14.44 -1.75 6.42
N LYS A 45 -13.81 -2.24 5.35
CA LYS A 45 -12.54 -2.95 5.37
C LYS A 45 -11.57 -2.38 4.36
N PHE A 46 -10.30 -2.66 4.60
CA PHE A 46 -9.19 -2.27 3.74
C PHE A 46 -8.60 -3.51 3.10
N ALA A 47 -8.73 -3.60 1.77
CA ALA A 47 -8.21 -4.70 0.98
C ALA A 47 -6.86 -4.30 0.37
N VAL A 48 -5.78 -5.00 0.71
CA VAL A 48 -4.49 -4.81 0.04
C VAL A 48 -4.56 -5.49 -1.32
N LEU A 49 -4.18 -4.74 -2.36
CA LEU A 49 -4.19 -5.18 -3.73
C LEU A 49 -2.80 -5.57 -4.21
N LYS A 50 -2.75 -6.61 -5.04
CA LYS A 50 -1.55 -7.10 -5.71
C LYS A 50 -1.91 -7.59 -7.10
N ASN A 51 -1.40 -6.91 -8.13
CA ASN A 51 -1.73 -7.19 -9.54
C ASN A 51 -3.25 -7.24 -9.81
N ASP A 52 -3.98 -6.17 -9.45
CA ASP A 52 -5.43 -6.03 -9.66
C ASP A 52 -6.32 -7.07 -8.92
N SER A 53 -5.74 -7.86 -8.02
CA SER A 53 -6.42 -8.84 -7.18
C SER A 53 -6.25 -8.52 -5.70
N VAL A 54 -7.21 -8.92 -4.86
CA VAL A 54 -7.07 -8.78 -3.40
C VAL A 54 -6.10 -9.83 -2.87
N ASP A 55 -5.06 -9.39 -2.19
CA ASP A 55 -4.07 -10.23 -1.51
C ASP A 55 -4.52 -10.52 -0.07
N ALA A 56 -4.97 -9.49 0.65
CA ALA A 56 -5.40 -9.59 2.05
C ALA A 56 -6.45 -8.54 2.41
N PHE A 57 -7.23 -8.82 3.46
CA PHE A 57 -8.22 -7.89 4.01
C PHE A 57 -7.89 -7.54 5.46
N PHE A 58 -8.02 -6.27 5.79
CA PHE A 58 -7.74 -5.70 7.10
C PHE A 58 -8.92 -4.88 7.61
N LYS A 59 -9.01 -4.75 8.93
CA LYS A 59 -10.07 -3.96 9.58
C LYS A 59 -9.73 -2.47 9.61
N THR A 60 -8.44 -2.13 9.70
CA THR A 60 -7.97 -0.75 9.71
C THR A 60 -6.94 -0.52 8.62
N LEU A 61 -6.86 0.74 8.17
CA LEU A 61 -5.90 1.18 7.17
C LEU A 61 -4.46 0.98 7.63
N GLU A 62 -4.19 1.21 8.92
CA GLU A 62 -2.87 1.04 9.52
C GLU A 62 -2.37 -0.40 9.38
N GLN A 63 -3.24 -1.39 9.61
CA GLN A 63 -2.90 -2.81 9.45
C GLN A 63 -2.59 -3.15 7.99
N ALA A 64 -3.34 -2.58 7.05
CA ALA A 64 -3.08 -2.76 5.63
C ALA A 64 -1.73 -2.14 5.22
N VAL A 65 -1.43 -0.95 5.72
CA VAL A 65 -0.15 -0.26 5.50
C VAL A 65 1.02 -1.04 6.11
N GLU A 66 0.90 -1.50 7.35
CA GLU A 66 1.90 -2.36 8.02
C GLU A 66 2.18 -3.60 7.20
N ASN A 67 1.14 -4.30 6.75
CA ASN A 67 1.29 -5.49 5.93
C ASN A 67 2.04 -5.20 4.61
N ILE A 68 1.74 -4.10 3.93
CA ILE A 68 2.47 -3.72 2.71
C ILE A 68 3.94 -3.45 3.03
N ILE A 69 4.24 -2.74 4.12
CA ILE A 69 5.62 -2.41 4.52
C ILE A 69 6.41 -3.66 4.94
N GLU A 70 5.80 -4.56 5.70
CA GLU A 70 6.42 -5.83 6.12
C GLU A 70 6.75 -6.72 4.91
N ASN A 71 5.84 -6.78 3.93
CA ASN A 71 6.06 -7.51 2.68
C ASN A 71 6.96 -6.74 1.70
N TYR A 72 7.19 -5.45 1.92
CA TYR A 72 8.11 -4.65 1.10
C TYR A 72 9.55 -5.03 1.43
N ASN A 73 10.07 -6.01 0.69
CA ASN A 73 11.43 -6.48 0.86
C ASN A 73 12.43 -5.39 0.45
N LEU A 74 13.00 -4.69 1.43
CA LEU A 74 13.99 -3.62 1.27
C LEU A 74 15.37 -4.11 0.75
N ASN A 75 15.52 -5.40 0.43
CA ASN A 75 16.79 -6.03 0.05
C ASN A 75 17.06 -6.13 -1.48
N HIS A 76 16.54 -5.21 -2.31
CA HIS A 76 16.99 -5.08 -3.70
C HIS A 76 17.33 -3.64 -4.11
#